data_AF-A0A2G3JFK3-F1
#
_entry.id   AF-A0A2G3JFK3-F1
#
_cell.length_a   1.000
_cell.length_b   1.000
_cell.length_c   1.000
_cell.angle_alpha   90.00
_cell.angle_beta   90.00
_cell.angle_gamma   90.00
#
_symmetry.space_group_name_H-M   'P 1'
#
loop_
_entity.id
_entity.type
_entity.pdbx_description
1 polymer ?
#
loop_
_entity_poly.entity_id
_entity_poly.type
_entity_poly.pdbx_seq_one_letter_code
_entity_poly.pdbx_strand_id
1 'polypeptide(L)'
;MRKIALCLALFLSACGSSEVDDASAIIKQTLKKPESFTLKAGDVIWQGKLRGKQTAFIVKVKYTAMNGFNDVIDECKYVSFYTEDGSNHWQENGGLENCISAGGKEEENALVMLRKINSFN
;
A
#
# COMPACT_ATOMS: atom_id res chain seq x y z
N MET A 1 30.72 2.55 40.04
CA MET A 1 31.09 2.57 38.60
C MET A 1 30.78 1.22 37.97
N ARG A 2 29.75 1.13 37.11
CA ARG A 2 29.78 0.30 35.89
C ARG A 2 28.53 0.59 35.06
N LYS A 3 28.78 1.26 33.94
CA LYS A 3 27.86 1.53 32.84
C LYS A 3 27.71 0.24 32.04
N ILE A 4 26.50 -0.20 31.73
CA ILE A 4 26.24 -0.98 30.51
C ILE A 4 24.86 -0.56 30.00
N ALA A 5 24.85 0.48 29.17
CA ALA A 5 23.74 0.74 28.27
C ALA A 5 23.91 -0.20 27.07
N LEU A 6 22.97 -1.14 26.89
CA LEU A 6 22.85 -1.91 25.66
C LEU A 6 21.82 -1.22 24.77
N CYS A 7 22.28 -0.27 23.96
CA CYS A 7 21.53 0.18 22.80
C CYS A 7 21.77 -0.82 21.66
N LEU A 8 20.86 -1.79 21.50
CA LEU A 8 20.80 -2.58 20.28
C LEU A 8 19.92 -1.85 19.27
N ALA A 9 20.49 -0.86 18.60
CA ALA A 9 19.88 -0.27 17.41
C ALA A 9 20.24 -1.18 16.22
N LEU A 10 19.34 -2.11 15.89
CA LEU A 10 19.41 -2.85 14.64
C LEU A 10 18.84 -1.99 13.53
N PHE A 11 19.72 -1.27 12.84
CA PHE A 11 19.47 -0.73 11.51
C PHE A 11 19.49 -1.89 10.50
N LEU A 12 18.32 -2.26 9.99
CA LEU A 12 18.18 -2.98 8.72
C LEU A 12 17.51 -2.04 7.73
N SER A 13 18.33 -1.28 7.02
CA SER A 13 17.92 -0.42 5.92
C SER A 13 17.93 -1.23 4.62
N ALA A 14 16.76 -1.67 4.19
CA ALA A 14 16.41 -1.88 2.78
C ALA A 14 15.02 -1.24 2.60
N CYS A 15 15.02 0.08 2.35
CA CYS A 15 13.85 0.95 2.47
C CYS A 15 12.80 0.74 1.35
N GLY A 16 11.91 -0.23 1.54
CA GLY A 16 10.48 -0.02 1.34
C GLY A 16 9.85 0.33 2.68
N SER A 17 8.77 1.13 2.71
CA SER A 17 7.98 1.21 3.94
C SER A 17 7.20 -0.11 4.09
N SER A 18 6.98 -0.59 5.32
CA SER A 18 6.22 -1.83 5.56
C SER A 18 4.86 -1.82 4.86
N GLU A 19 4.25 -0.66 4.76
CA GLU A 19 2.94 -0.44 4.16
C GLU A 19 2.97 -0.61 2.63
N VAL A 20 4.09 -0.30 1.97
CA VAL A 20 4.27 -0.55 0.53
C VAL A 20 4.38 -2.04 0.26
N ASP A 21 5.06 -2.79 1.12
CA ASP A 21 5.15 -4.24 1.02
C ASP A 21 3.79 -4.90 1.27
N ASP A 22 3.06 -4.42 2.28
CA ASP A 22 1.68 -4.84 2.58
C ASP A 22 0.74 -4.58 1.40
N ALA A 23 0.77 -3.36 0.84
CA ALA A 23 0.00 -3.00 -0.34
C ALA A 23 0.36 -3.87 -1.57
N SER A 24 1.65 -4.16 -1.75
CA SER A 24 2.13 -5.03 -2.82
C SER A 24 1.64 -6.47 -2.63
N ALA A 25 1.61 -6.96 -1.39
CA ALA A 25 1.06 -8.28 -1.07
C ALA A 25 -0.43 -8.37 -1.37
N ILE A 26 -1.20 -7.32 -1.07
CA ILE A 26 -2.62 -7.19 -1.44
C ILE A 26 -2.80 -7.28 -2.96
N ILE A 27 -2.02 -6.51 -3.74
CA ILE A 27 -2.08 -6.56 -5.21
C ILE A 27 -1.75 -7.98 -5.73
N LYS A 28 -0.71 -8.61 -5.20
CA LYS A 28 -0.33 -9.97 -5.61
C LYS A 28 -1.47 -10.97 -5.44
N GLN A 29 -2.28 -10.84 -4.39
CA GLN A 29 -3.45 -11.70 -4.16
C GLN A 29 -4.51 -11.57 -5.27
N THR A 30 -4.56 -10.46 -5.99
CA THR A 30 -5.55 -10.23 -7.06
C THR A 30 -5.04 -10.58 -8.46
N LEU A 31 -3.73 -10.84 -8.62
CA LEU A 31 -3.14 -11.15 -9.92
C LEU A 31 -3.34 -12.61 -10.31
N LYS A 32 -3.54 -12.87 -11.61
CA LYS A 32 -3.56 -14.23 -12.15
C LYS A 32 -2.20 -14.93 -12.06
N LYS A 33 -1.11 -14.16 -12.04
CA LYS A 33 0.27 -14.64 -11.93
C LYS A 33 1.04 -13.85 -10.86
N PRO A 34 0.78 -14.11 -9.57
CA PRO A 34 1.34 -13.31 -8.48
C PRO A 34 2.87 -13.21 -8.49
N GLU A 35 3.55 -14.32 -8.81
CA GLU A 35 5.02 -14.41 -8.86
C GLU A 35 5.68 -13.55 -9.95
N SER A 36 4.90 -13.07 -10.93
CA SER A 36 5.41 -12.17 -11.98
C SER A 36 5.45 -10.70 -11.54
N PHE A 37 4.88 -10.37 -10.38
CA PHE A 37 4.83 -9.01 -9.87
C PHE A 37 6.24 -8.46 -9.60
N THR A 38 6.53 -7.29 -10.15
CA THR A 38 7.75 -6.53 -9.87
C THR A 38 7.36 -5.10 -9.49
N LEU A 39 7.69 -4.70 -8.26
CA LEU A 39 7.49 -3.33 -7.78
C LEU A 39 8.40 -2.37 -8.55
N LYS A 40 7.83 -1.29 -9.09
CA LYS A 40 8.59 -0.19 -9.71
C LYS A 40 8.73 1.02 -8.79
N ALA A 41 7.65 1.37 -8.10
CA ALA A 41 7.63 2.46 -7.12
C ALA A 41 6.46 2.26 -6.16
N GLY A 42 6.62 2.70 -4.92
CA GLY A 42 5.56 2.70 -3.92
C GLY A 42 5.66 3.94 -3.03
N ASP A 43 4.50 4.52 -2.67
CA ASP A 43 4.44 5.70 -1.81
C ASP A 43 3.20 5.66 -0.91
N VAL A 44 3.37 5.98 0.37
CA VAL A 44 2.26 6.12 1.32
C VAL A 44 1.69 7.53 1.17
N ILE A 45 0.65 7.65 0.36
CA ILE A 45 0.04 8.95 0.03
C ILE A 45 -0.95 9.42 1.08
N TRP A 46 -1.38 8.54 1.99
CA TRP A 46 -2.18 8.90 3.14
C TRP A 46 -2.05 7.86 4.27
N GLN A 47 -2.04 8.35 5.51
CA GLN A 47 -2.10 7.54 6.73
C GLN A 47 -3.06 8.21 7.73
N GLY A 48 -3.89 7.40 8.38
CA GLY A 48 -4.83 7.89 9.39
C GLY A 48 -5.46 6.76 10.18
N LYS A 49 -6.75 6.91 10.50
CA LYS A 49 -7.47 5.93 11.34
C LYS A 49 -8.80 5.50 10.72
N LEU A 50 -9.08 4.19 10.77
CA LEU A 50 -10.43 3.67 10.57
C LEU A 50 -11.19 3.77 11.89
N ARG A 51 -12.32 4.49 11.89
CA ARG A 51 -13.22 4.64 13.06
C ARG A 51 -12.50 5.02 14.37
N GLY A 52 -11.37 5.72 14.26
CA GLY A 52 -10.55 6.15 15.41
C GLY A 52 -9.73 5.06 16.10
N LYS A 53 -9.68 3.83 15.57
CA LYS A 53 -9.02 2.69 16.25
C LYS A 53 -7.87 2.14 15.40
N GLN A 54 -8.18 1.50 14.29
CA GLN A 54 -7.20 0.82 13.46
C GLN A 54 -6.40 1.83 12.63
N THR A 55 -5.09 1.62 12.50
CA THR A 55 -4.27 2.42 11.58
C THR A 55 -4.66 2.05 10.16
N ALA A 56 -4.95 3.06 9.35
CA ALA A 56 -5.37 2.91 7.97
C ALA A 56 -4.41 3.65 7.05
N PHE A 57 -4.23 3.10 5.85
CA PHE A 57 -3.29 3.57 4.85
C PHE A 57 -3.96 3.65 3.48
N ILE A 58 -3.51 4.60 2.67
CA ILE A 58 -3.68 4.58 1.23
C ILE A 58 -2.29 4.66 0.62
N VAL A 59 -1.94 3.64 -0.16
CA VAL A 59 -0.62 3.48 -0.75
C VAL A 59 -0.74 3.47 -2.26
N LYS A 60 0.06 4.28 -2.94
CA LYS A 60 0.19 4.28 -4.39
C LYS A 60 1.29 3.31 -4.79
N VAL A 61 0.96 2.31 -5.60
CA VAL A 61 1.90 1.27 -6.04
C VAL A 61 1.94 1.23 -7.56
N LYS A 62 3.14 1.40 -8.14
CA LYS A 62 3.43 1.16 -9.56
C LYS A 62 4.18 -0.16 -9.69
N TYR A 63 3.74 -1.02 -10.60
CA TYR A 63 4.34 -2.35 -10.77
C TYR A 63 4.20 -2.84 -12.21
N THR A 64 5.03 -3.82 -12.55
CA THR A 64 4.77 -4.68 -13.72
C THR A 64 4.36 -6.07 -13.29
N ALA A 65 3.54 -6.73 -14.08
CA ALA A 65 3.18 -8.13 -13.88
C ALA A 65 2.82 -8.78 -15.22
N MET A 66 2.67 -10.10 -15.26
CA MET A 66 2.09 -10.80 -16.39
C MET A 66 0.58 -10.94 -16.21
N ASN A 67 -0.18 -10.63 -17.26
CA ASN A 67 -1.62 -10.87 -17.29
C ASN A 67 -1.94 -12.37 -17.57
N GLY A 68 -3.23 -12.69 -17.72
CA GLY A 68 -3.69 -14.05 -18.04
C GLY A 68 -3.24 -14.58 -19.41
N PHE A 69 -2.78 -13.71 -20.31
CA PHE A 69 -2.35 -14.02 -21.68
C PHE A 69 -0.83 -14.08 -21.85
N ASN A 70 -0.06 -13.95 -20.76
CA ASN A 70 1.41 -13.84 -20.75
C ASN A 70 2.00 -12.50 -21.22
N ASP A 71 1.18 -11.46 -21.40
CA ASP A 71 1.71 -10.14 -21.70
C ASP A 71 2.15 -9.44 -20.42
N VAL A 72 3.26 -8.69 -20.49
CA VAL A 72 3.70 -7.82 -19.41
C VAL A 72 2.86 -6.54 -19.42
N ILE A 73 2.16 -6.30 -18.32
CA ILE A 73 1.41 -5.06 -18.06
C ILE A 73 2.23 -4.14 -17.14
N ASP A 74 2.03 -2.84 -17.31
CA ASP A 74 2.59 -1.78 -16.46
C ASP A 74 1.43 -1.01 -15.83
N GLU A 75 1.26 -1.17 -14.53
CA GLU A 75 0.04 -0.77 -13.83
C GLU A 75 0.36 0.14 -12.64
N CYS A 76 -0.64 0.95 -12.27
CA CYS A 76 -0.58 1.77 -11.07
C CYS A 76 -1.89 1.62 -10.30
N LYS A 77 -1.79 1.30 -9.01
CA LYS A 77 -2.94 1.12 -8.12
C LYS A 77 -2.83 2.00 -6.87
N TYR A 78 -3.97 2.49 -6.40
CA TYR A 78 -4.15 2.90 -5.02
C TYR A 78 -4.66 1.71 -4.22
N VAL A 79 -3.99 1.39 -3.12
CA VAL A 79 -4.35 0.31 -2.21
C VAL A 79 -4.75 0.93 -0.88
N SER A 80 -6.01 0.76 -0.50
CA SER A 80 -6.58 1.25 0.76
C SER A 80 -6.79 0.08 1.71
N PHE A 81 -6.14 0.10 2.87
CA PHE A 81 -6.22 -0.98 3.85
C PHE A 81 -6.05 -0.47 5.27
N TYR A 82 -6.41 -1.28 6.25
CA TYR A 82 -6.13 -1.01 7.65
C TYR A 82 -5.49 -2.23 8.32
N THR A 83 -4.74 -1.97 9.39
CA THR A 83 -4.07 -3.02 10.17
C THR A 83 -4.82 -3.26 11.48
N GLU A 84 -5.13 -4.51 11.79
CA GLU A 84 -5.69 -4.95 13.06
C GLU A 84 -4.98 -6.23 13.49
N ASP A 85 -4.46 -6.27 14.72
CA ASP A 85 -3.73 -7.42 15.28
C ASP A 85 -2.62 -7.98 14.36
N GLY A 86 -1.93 -7.09 13.63
CA GLY A 86 -0.84 -7.44 12.70
C GLY A 86 -1.31 -8.00 11.35
N SER A 87 -2.61 -8.02 11.08
CA SER A 87 -3.21 -8.44 9.81
C SER A 87 -3.69 -7.24 9.00
N ASN A 88 -3.54 -7.32 7.67
CA ASN A 88 -4.03 -6.32 6.73
C ASN A 88 -5.46 -6.65 6.30
N HIS A 89 -6.35 -5.66 6.43
CA HIS A 89 -7.74 -5.75 6.04
C HIS A 89 -8.05 -4.76 4.92
N TRP A 90 -8.62 -5.28 3.84
CA TRP A 90 -8.98 -4.52 2.65
C TRP A 90 -10.22 -5.15 2.00
N GLN A 91 -10.84 -4.42 1.08
CA GLN A 91 -12.01 -4.88 0.34
C GLN A 91 -11.77 -4.73 -1.17
N GLU A 92 -12.28 -5.66 -1.97
CA GLU A 92 -12.08 -5.65 -3.42
C GLU A 92 -12.62 -4.36 -4.07
N ASN A 93 -13.81 -3.91 -3.64
CA ASN A 93 -14.41 -2.67 -4.09
C ASN A 93 -13.90 -1.48 -3.26
N GLY A 94 -13.17 -0.54 -3.84
CA GLY A 94 -12.66 0.65 -3.14
C GLY A 94 -11.35 0.46 -2.38
N GLY A 95 -10.95 -0.78 -2.08
CA GLY A 95 -9.64 -1.09 -1.49
C GLY A 95 -8.52 -1.21 -2.52
N LEU A 96 -8.86 -1.45 -3.80
CA LEU A 96 -7.89 -1.52 -4.88
C LEU A 96 -8.42 -0.80 -6.13
N GLU A 97 -7.92 0.40 -6.38
CA GLU A 97 -8.39 1.28 -7.46
C GLU A 97 -7.25 1.62 -8.42
N ASN A 98 -7.57 1.91 -9.69
CA ASN A 98 -6.56 2.40 -10.63
C ASN A 98 -6.06 3.79 -10.23
N CYS A 99 -4.76 4.02 -10.38
CA CYS A 99 -4.25 5.38 -10.31
C CYS A 99 -4.87 6.22 -11.42
N ILE A 100 -5.17 7.47 -11.10
CA ILE A 100 -5.58 8.45 -12.09
C ILE A 100 -4.30 9.07 -12.67
N SER A 101 -4.16 9.02 -13.99
CA SER A 101 -3.12 9.76 -14.72
C SER A 101 -3.51 11.24 -14.81
N ALA A 102 -3.31 11.98 -13.72
CA ALA A 102 -3.68 13.39 -13.65
C ALA A 102 -2.74 14.19 -12.75
N GLY A 103 -2.90 15.52 -12.75
CA GLY A 103 -2.10 16.42 -11.93
C GLY A 103 -2.43 16.32 -10.44
N GLY A 104 -1.75 17.11 -9.60
CA GLY A 104 -1.87 17.02 -8.14
C GLY A 104 -3.31 17.17 -7.62
N LYS A 105 -4.14 18.01 -8.26
CA LYS A 105 -5.52 18.26 -7.81
C LYS A 105 -6.44 17.06 -7.99
N GLU A 106 -6.26 16.29 -9.06
CA GLU A 106 -7.05 15.09 -9.29
C GLU A 106 -6.63 13.93 -8.36
N GLU A 107 -5.35 13.85 -8.01
CA GLU A 107 -4.85 12.91 -7.00
C GLU A 107 -5.42 13.23 -5.60
N GLU A 108 -5.48 14.51 -5.23
CA GLU A 108 -6.16 14.94 -4.01
C GLU A 108 -7.65 14.55 -4.00
N ASN A 109 -8.35 14.72 -5.12
CA ASN A 109 -9.75 14.31 -5.24
C ASN A 109 -9.91 12.78 -5.12
N ALA A 110 -9.00 12.01 -5.73
CA ALA A 110 -8.97 10.55 -5.60
C ALA A 110 -8.77 10.15 -4.13
N LEU A 111 -7.83 10.77 -3.43
CA LEU A 111 -7.59 10.55 -2.00
C LEU A 111 -8.85 10.82 -1.16
N VAL A 112 -9.56 11.92 -1.41
CA VAL A 112 -10.82 12.23 -0.71
C VAL A 112 -11.88 11.17 -0.98
N MET A 113 -12.01 10.71 -2.23
CA MET A 113 -12.96 9.66 -2.61
C MET A 113 -12.62 8.32 -1.95
N LEU A 114 -11.37 7.89 -2.02
CA LEU A 114 -10.89 6.63 -1.44
C LEU A 114 -11.11 6.60 0.08
N ARG A 115 -10.83 7.70 0.78
CA ARG A 115 -11.10 7.81 2.22
C ARG A 115 -12.58 7.66 2.54
N LYS A 116 -13.45 8.32 1.77
CA LYS A 116 -14.91 8.24 1.95
C LYS A 116 -15.44 6.83 1.74
N ILE A 117 -15.03 6.16 0.66
CA ILE A 117 -15.47 4.79 0.33
C ILE A 117 -15.05 3.80 1.43
N ASN A 118 -13.84 3.95 1.95
CA ASN A 118 -13.29 3.05 2.98
C ASN A 118 -13.62 3.48 4.42
N SER A 119 -14.41 4.54 4.62
CA SER A 119 -14.74 5.10 5.95
C SER A 119 -13.49 5.48 6.78
N PHE A 120 -12.45 5.94 6.10
CA PHE A 120 -11.20 6.38 6.73
C PHE A 120 -11.29 7.85 7.13
N ASN A 121 -10.90 8.14 8.38
CA ASN A 121 -10.94 9.48 8.97
C ASN A 121 -9.58 10.15 8.89
#